data_AF-A0A7X2IVH1-F1
#
_entry.id   AF-A0A7X2IVH1-F1
#
_cell.length_a   1.000
_cell.length_b   1.000
_cell.length_c   1.000
_cell.angle_alpha   90.00
_cell.angle_beta   90.00
_cell.angle_gamma   90.00
#
_symmetry.space_group_name_H-M   'P 1'
#
loop_
_entity.id
_entity.type
_entity.pdbx_description
1 polymer ?
#
loop_
_entity_poly.entity_id
_entity_poly.type
_entity_poly.pdbx_seq_one_letter_code
_entity_poly.pdbx_strand_id
1 'polypeptide(L)'
;MPHDSRQPHADKAGGGSPAGSACLGVGVGLRAPHYRQFLEQRPATGWLEVHTENYLDRAGWDWHVLQSLRRDYPVSLHGVGLGLGSARGFSTEHLQRVRELVRAVEPALVSEHLCWGAVQAHQLNDLLPLALDGAALDLLCARVQQVQEALQRPILLENVSTYVRFRGDAMSEAEFMAELARRTGCGLLLDINNLYVNQCNHGEDALAALAALAALAAIAPGTVGEIHLAGHLVTPQAVIDHHGATVAEPVWALYQAALRRFGAVPTLIEWDTDIPALGVLLGEAEKARAHLAGVATAQGLAGSANLAKPDAREACVAPDSPQRQAVRGEPDATLAQHQQAFAGGLFDPAQALLATAPLAPHAQLEHRYALYRGNLSATWHKVLAAAYPVIAQLVGDEFFEALSKAYGRAHPSDSGDLNRFGAHFAAFLADFPHVADLPYLSDMATLEWALHRAHYAPDAPAATAQALAALAPDAFEQCAPGLHPACTPLALATSVVALWQAHQPGGAPFPQHMAAASYCVVARPRWKATVTPLPAASYAALAVLRDGGTFGAALDAAFDADDDFDMAGQLQCWLDAGAINDWMHDE
;
A
#
# COMPACT_ATOMS: atom_id res chain seq x y z
N MET A 1 -19.67 18.26 -54.31
CA MET A 1 -20.31 19.60 -54.22
C MET A 1 -20.38 19.97 -52.74
N PRO A 2 -19.93 21.16 -52.33
CA PRO A 2 -18.54 21.33 -51.84
C PRO A 2 -18.42 22.00 -50.46
N HIS A 3 -17.24 21.81 -49.82
CA HIS A 3 -16.50 22.65 -48.84
C HIS A 3 -15.74 21.74 -47.87
N ASP A 4 -14.53 22.01 -47.38
CA ASP A 4 -13.49 22.99 -47.65
C ASP A 4 -12.24 22.43 -46.96
N SER A 5 -11.10 22.52 -47.63
CA SER A 5 -9.80 22.02 -47.17
C SER A 5 -9.12 23.05 -46.25
N ARG A 6 -8.83 22.68 -45.00
CA ARG A 6 -7.83 23.39 -44.16
C ARG A 6 -6.91 22.41 -43.45
N GLN A 7 -5.63 22.55 -43.77
CA GLN A 7 -4.49 21.95 -43.08
C GLN A 7 -4.42 22.42 -41.62
N PRO A 8 -3.95 21.59 -40.67
CA PRO A 8 -3.58 22.06 -39.35
C PRO A 8 -2.17 22.66 -39.39
N HIS A 9 -2.06 23.90 -38.93
CA HIS A 9 -0.78 24.54 -38.63
C HIS A 9 -0.08 23.81 -37.48
N ALA A 10 1.19 23.47 -37.70
CA ALA A 10 2.12 23.05 -36.67
C ALA A 10 2.46 24.26 -35.79
N ASP A 11 1.94 24.29 -34.56
CA ASP A 11 2.42 25.19 -33.52
C ASP A 11 3.49 24.52 -32.66
N LYS A 12 4.59 25.25 -32.52
CA LYS A 12 5.85 24.84 -31.92
C LYS A 12 5.68 24.58 -30.43
N ALA A 13 6.32 23.50 -29.99
CA ALA A 13 6.63 23.20 -28.59
C ALA A 13 7.27 24.42 -27.91
N GLY A 14 6.51 25.07 -27.05
CA GLY A 14 7.01 25.95 -26.00
C GLY A 14 7.14 25.12 -24.73
N GLY A 15 8.38 24.93 -24.25
CA GLY A 15 8.64 24.28 -22.97
C GLY A 15 7.96 25.07 -21.85
N GLY A 16 6.94 24.46 -21.25
CA GLY A 16 6.31 24.97 -20.04
C GLY A 16 7.23 24.72 -18.85
N SER A 17 7.58 25.79 -18.14
CA SER A 17 8.10 25.69 -16.77
C SER A 17 7.19 24.83 -15.89
N PRO A 18 7.72 24.07 -14.92
CA PRO A 18 6.90 23.28 -14.02
C PRO A 18 5.92 24.19 -13.29
N ALA A 19 4.64 23.82 -13.32
CA ALA A 19 3.58 24.51 -12.62
C ALA A 19 3.98 24.69 -11.14
N GLY A 20 4.03 25.94 -10.69
CA GLY A 20 4.30 26.27 -9.30
C GLY A 20 3.27 25.61 -8.39
N SER A 21 3.73 25.10 -7.25
CA SER A 21 2.93 24.54 -6.16
C SER A 21 1.68 25.38 -5.89
N ALA A 22 0.54 24.98 -6.44
CA ALA A 22 -0.76 25.41 -5.95
C ALA A 22 -0.85 24.92 -4.49
N CYS A 23 -1.22 25.80 -3.55
CA CYS A 23 -1.38 25.41 -2.16
C CYS A 23 -2.49 24.35 -2.07
N LEU A 24 -2.11 23.07 -1.92
CA LEU A 24 -3.04 21.94 -1.84
C LEU A 24 -4.05 22.11 -0.69
N GLY A 25 -3.69 22.89 0.33
CA GLY A 25 -4.54 23.14 1.49
C GLY A 25 -4.70 21.87 2.33
N VAL A 26 -5.94 21.60 2.75
CA VAL A 26 -6.24 20.45 3.62
C VAL A 26 -6.84 19.30 2.84
N GLY A 27 -6.22 18.13 2.94
CA GLY A 27 -6.64 16.87 2.35
C GLY A 27 -7.08 15.85 3.41
N VAL A 28 -7.50 14.67 2.93
CA VAL A 28 -7.85 13.53 3.80
C VAL A 28 -7.36 12.22 3.20
N GLY A 29 -7.04 11.25 4.06
CA GLY A 29 -6.75 9.88 3.63
C GLY A 29 -7.99 9.23 3.00
N LEU A 30 -7.85 8.70 1.78
CA LEU A 30 -8.90 7.93 1.12
C LEU A 30 -8.72 6.44 1.47
N ARG A 31 -9.73 5.87 2.14
CA ARG A 31 -9.80 4.45 2.51
C ARG A 31 -11.05 3.80 1.92
N ALA A 32 -11.01 2.48 1.71
CA ALA A 32 -12.08 1.73 1.03
C ALA A 32 -13.51 1.99 1.56
N PRO A 33 -13.75 2.13 2.89
CA PRO A 33 -15.09 2.45 3.41
C PRO A 33 -15.69 3.76 2.86
N HIS A 34 -14.87 4.71 2.43
CA HIS A 34 -15.32 6.02 1.93
C HIS A 34 -15.47 6.08 0.40
N TYR A 35 -15.00 5.08 -0.34
CA TYR A 35 -14.95 5.10 -1.81
C TYR A 35 -16.28 5.48 -2.46
N ARG A 36 -17.37 4.81 -2.04
CA ARG A 36 -18.70 5.06 -2.60
C ARG A 36 -19.15 6.51 -2.38
N GLN A 37 -18.95 7.04 -1.19
CA GLN A 37 -19.35 8.41 -0.86
C GLN A 37 -18.52 9.44 -1.64
N PHE A 38 -17.22 9.23 -1.81
CA PHE A 38 -16.40 10.09 -2.68
C PHE A 38 -16.84 10.01 -4.14
N LEU A 39 -17.16 8.81 -4.62
CA LEU A 39 -17.64 8.58 -5.99
C LEU A 39 -19.02 9.21 -6.27
N GLU A 40 -19.89 9.29 -5.29
CA GLU A 40 -21.24 9.83 -5.45
C GLU A 40 -21.33 11.33 -5.13
N GLN A 41 -20.64 11.78 -4.07
CA GLN A 41 -20.88 13.10 -3.47
C GLN A 41 -19.81 14.14 -3.81
N ARG A 42 -18.60 13.71 -4.20
CA ARG A 42 -17.44 14.60 -4.43
C ARG A 42 -17.30 15.68 -3.33
N PRO A 43 -17.10 15.28 -2.06
CA PRO A 43 -16.99 16.24 -0.97
C PRO A 43 -15.83 17.22 -1.20
N ALA A 44 -15.99 18.46 -0.75
CA ALA A 44 -14.98 19.49 -0.90
C ALA A 44 -13.77 19.24 0.02
N THR A 45 -12.73 18.62 -0.53
CA THR A 45 -11.41 18.46 0.10
C THR A 45 -10.33 18.94 -0.88
N GLY A 46 -9.19 19.39 -0.37
CA GLY A 46 -8.12 19.94 -1.21
C GLY A 46 -7.42 18.88 -2.06
N TRP A 47 -7.26 17.67 -1.51
CA TRP A 47 -6.55 16.55 -2.13
C TRP A 47 -6.81 15.26 -1.35
N LEU A 48 -6.40 14.13 -1.94
CA LEU A 48 -6.57 12.79 -1.38
C LEU A 48 -5.22 12.10 -1.24
N GLU A 49 -4.96 11.48 -0.09
CA GLU A 49 -3.83 10.58 0.06
C GLU A 49 -4.29 9.13 -0.03
N VAL A 50 -3.48 8.29 -0.66
CA VAL A 50 -3.65 6.84 -0.67
C VAL A 50 -2.33 6.13 -0.35
N HIS A 51 -2.43 4.96 0.28
CA HIS A 51 -1.27 4.08 0.43
C HIS A 51 -0.88 3.47 -0.91
N THR A 52 0.38 3.65 -1.27
CA THR A 52 0.96 3.24 -2.56
C THR A 52 0.75 1.73 -2.81
N GLU A 53 0.95 0.93 -1.78
CA GLU A 53 0.94 -0.53 -1.80
C GLU A 53 -0.42 -1.11 -2.20
N ASN A 54 -1.51 -0.40 -1.94
CA ASN A 54 -2.86 -0.84 -2.31
C ASN A 54 -3.15 -0.75 -3.82
N TYR A 55 -2.30 -0.06 -4.60
CA TYR A 55 -2.56 0.21 -6.02
C TYR A 55 -1.45 -0.28 -6.94
N LEU A 56 -0.45 -1.01 -6.44
CA LEU A 56 0.69 -1.48 -7.24
C LEU A 56 0.28 -2.35 -8.42
N ASP A 57 -0.81 -3.11 -8.29
CA ASP A 57 -1.33 -3.98 -9.36
C ASP A 57 -2.19 -3.25 -10.39
N ARG A 58 -2.63 -2.01 -10.10
CA ARG A 58 -3.39 -1.13 -11.01
C ARG A 58 -4.60 -1.81 -11.67
N ALA A 59 -5.37 -2.53 -10.87
CA ALA A 59 -6.51 -3.27 -11.39
C ALA A 59 -7.70 -3.27 -10.43
N GLY A 60 -8.85 -3.69 -10.94
CA GLY A 60 -10.04 -3.90 -10.14
C GLY A 60 -10.69 -2.61 -9.63
N TRP A 61 -11.51 -2.76 -8.59
CA TRP A 61 -12.36 -1.69 -8.08
C TRP A 61 -11.56 -0.50 -7.53
N ASP A 62 -10.54 -0.77 -6.74
CA ASP A 62 -9.76 0.26 -6.05
C ASP A 62 -9.04 1.16 -7.07
N TRP A 63 -8.44 0.54 -8.10
CA TRP A 63 -7.85 1.27 -9.22
C TRP A 63 -8.87 2.13 -9.98
N HIS A 64 -10.08 1.60 -10.23
CA HIS A 64 -11.15 2.35 -10.87
C HIS A 64 -11.56 3.57 -10.04
N VAL A 65 -11.68 3.42 -8.72
CA VAL A 65 -11.99 4.51 -7.79
C VAL A 65 -10.90 5.59 -7.88
N LEU A 66 -9.63 5.21 -7.77
CA LEU A 66 -8.51 6.13 -7.84
C LEU A 66 -8.44 6.88 -9.18
N GLN A 67 -8.57 6.17 -10.31
CA GLN A 67 -8.58 6.76 -11.64
C GLN A 67 -9.78 7.70 -11.88
N SER A 68 -10.90 7.43 -11.22
CA SER A 68 -12.08 8.30 -11.29
C SER A 68 -11.90 9.56 -10.47
N LEU A 69 -11.42 9.42 -9.22
CA LEU A 69 -11.28 10.55 -8.29
C LEU A 69 -10.08 11.45 -8.62
N ARG A 70 -8.98 10.92 -9.17
CA ARG A 70 -7.80 11.74 -9.54
C ARG A 70 -8.09 12.81 -10.60
N ARG A 71 -9.23 12.70 -11.30
CA ARG A 71 -9.69 13.71 -12.27
C ARG A 71 -10.16 14.99 -11.58
N ASP A 72 -10.62 14.85 -10.35
CA ASP A 72 -11.26 15.90 -9.56
C ASP A 72 -10.37 16.34 -8.37
N TYR A 73 -9.50 15.44 -7.88
CA TYR A 73 -8.62 15.68 -6.74
C TYR A 73 -7.15 15.43 -7.10
N PRO A 74 -6.22 16.31 -6.70
CA PRO A 74 -4.81 15.95 -6.60
C PRO A 74 -4.65 14.73 -5.67
N VAL A 75 -3.70 13.86 -6.02
CA VAL A 75 -3.41 12.63 -5.26
C VAL A 75 -2.02 12.69 -4.67
N SER A 76 -1.86 12.31 -3.40
CA SER A 76 -0.58 11.93 -2.80
C SER A 76 -0.46 10.40 -2.75
N LEU A 77 0.71 9.88 -3.12
CA LEU A 77 1.07 8.48 -2.93
C LEU A 77 2.00 8.38 -1.72
N HIS A 78 1.50 7.80 -0.65
CA HIS A 78 2.25 7.59 0.58
C HIS A 78 2.66 6.12 0.69
N GLY A 79 3.96 5.83 0.69
CA GLY A 79 4.48 4.46 0.70
C GLY A 79 4.61 3.91 2.11
N VAL A 80 4.51 2.58 2.26
CA VAL A 80 4.79 1.85 3.51
C VAL A 80 5.71 0.62 3.29
N GLY A 81 6.12 0.35 2.04
CA GLY A 81 6.73 -0.92 1.65
C GLY A 81 8.21 -0.87 1.24
N LEU A 82 8.83 0.32 1.16
CA LEU A 82 10.22 0.45 0.70
C LEU A 82 11.25 0.22 1.82
N GLY A 83 11.00 0.73 3.03
CA GLY A 83 11.86 0.48 4.19
C GLY A 83 13.31 0.92 3.93
N LEU A 84 13.48 2.17 3.48
CA LEU A 84 14.73 2.70 2.91
C LEU A 84 15.95 2.56 3.83
N GLY A 85 15.75 2.48 5.15
CA GLY A 85 16.81 2.28 6.13
C GLY A 85 17.29 0.83 6.30
N SER A 86 16.76 -0.13 5.53
CA SER A 86 17.16 -1.54 5.61
C SER A 86 18.58 -1.74 5.08
N ALA A 87 19.50 -2.18 5.93
CA ALA A 87 20.93 -2.23 5.64
C ALA A 87 21.27 -3.18 4.48
N ARG A 88 20.55 -4.29 4.35
CA ARG A 88 20.75 -5.26 3.26
C ARG A 88 20.13 -4.81 1.93
N GLY A 89 19.54 -3.63 1.88
CA GLY A 89 18.90 -3.02 0.71
C GLY A 89 17.37 -3.16 0.72
N PHE A 90 16.72 -2.53 -0.26
CA PHE A 90 15.29 -2.65 -0.51
C PHE A 90 15.01 -3.27 -1.90
N SER A 91 13.78 -3.75 -2.12
CA SER A 91 13.40 -4.43 -3.37
C SER A 91 13.37 -3.48 -4.58
N THR A 92 14.23 -3.74 -5.56
CA THR A 92 14.25 -2.98 -6.82
C THR A 92 13.02 -3.26 -7.69
N GLU A 93 12.47 -4.46 -7.63
CA GLU A 93 11.20 -4.83 -8.26
C GLU A 93 10.04 -4.00 -7.66
N HIS A 94 10.02 -3.85 -6.34
CA HIS A 94 9.01 -3.03 -5.67
C HIS A 94 9.13 -1.56 -6.09
N LEU A 95 10.33 -0.97 -6.09
CA LEU A 95 10.54 0.39 -6.58
C LEU A 95 10.14 0.57 -8.05
N GLN A 96 10.34 -0.45 -8.89
CA GLN A 96 9.89 -0.43 -10.28
C GLN A 96 8.36 -0.36 -10.40
N ARG A 97 7.63 -1.13 -9.57
CA ARG A 97 6.16 -1.07 -9.49
C ARG A 97 5.69 0.30 -9.00
N VAL A 98 6.34 0.87 -7.97
CA VAL A 98 6.06 2.24 -7.50
C VAL A 98 6.28 3.26 -8.61
N ARG A 99 7.38 3.16 -9.36
CA ARG A 99 7.67 4.04 -10.51
C ARG A 99 6.57 3.99 -11.57
N GLU A 100 6.09 2.80 -11.88
CA GLU A 100 5.00 2.61 -12.84
C GLU A 100 3.68 3.18 -12.35
N LEU A 101 3.39 3.04 -11.05
CA LEU A 101 2.22 3.65 -10.42
C LEU A 101 2.30 5.17 -10.43
N VAL A 102 3.45 5.76 -10.05
CA VAL A 102 3.70 7.21 -10.10
C VAL A 102 3.48 7.75 -11.51
N ARG A 103 3.92 7.04 -12.56
CA ARG A 103 3.67 7.43 -13.95
C ARG A 103 2.20 7.35 -14.34
N ALA A 104 1.46 6.38 -13.83
CA ALA A 104 0.05 6.17 -14.17
C ALA A 104 -0.91 7.10 -13.40
N VAL A 105 -0.53 7.50 -12.19
CA VAL A 105 -1.34 8.37 -11.31
C VAL A 105 -1.00 9.85 -11.51
N GLU A 106 0.26 10.16 -11.82
CA GLU A 106 0.81 11.53 -11.88
C GLU A 106 0.55 12.30 -10.56
N PRO A 107 1.00 11.79 -9.40
CA PRO A 107 0.60 12.33 -8.11
C PRO A 107 1.23 13.70 -7.83
N ALA A 108 0.54 14.52 -7.04
CA ALA A 108 1.04 15.80 -6.55
C ALA A 108 2.24 15.60 -5.60
N LEU A 109 2.15 14.62 -4.70
CA LEU A 109 3.18 14.30 -3.71
C LEU A 109 3.49 12.80 -3.71
N VAL A 110 4.72 12.46 -3.35
CA VAL A 110 5.16 11.07 -3.12
C VAL A 110 5.98 11.07 -1.84
N SER A 111 5.60 10.26 -0.88
CA SER A 111 6.24 10.18 0.43
C SER A 111 6.58 8.74 0.84
N GLU A 112 7.55 8.61 1.75
CA GLU A 112 7.93 7.37 2.41
C GLU A 112 8.40 7.66 3.85
N HIS A 113 8.56 6.64 4.66
CA HIS A 113 8.93 6.71 6.06
C HIS A 113 10.44 6.64 6.30
N LEU A 114 10.86 7.32 7.36
CA LEU A 114 12.18 7.21 7.95
C LEU A 114 12.30 5.94 8.80
N CYS A 115 12.23 4.77 8.17
CA CYS A 115 12.28 3.48 8.85
C CYS A 115 13.12 2.45 8.10
N TRP A 116 13.30 1.29 8.73
CA TRP A 116 13.65 0.05 8.05
C TRP A 116 12.52 -0.95 8.23
N GLY A 117 12.48 -1.97 7.38
CA GLY A 117 11.41 -2.98 7.40
C GLY A 117 11.83 -4.33 6.86
N ALA A 118 13.10 -4.50 6.48
CA ALA A 118 13.61 -5.71 5.85
C ALA A 118 14.93 -6.18 6.47
N VAL A 119 15.11 -7.50 6.49
CA VAL A 119 16.39 -8.17 6.73
C VAL A 119 16.67 -9.14 5.59
N GLN A 120 17.84 -9.79 5.60
CA GLN A 120 18.31 -10.61 4.48
C GLN A 120 17.31 -11.69 4.03
N ALA A 121 16.57 -12.28 4.96
CA ALA A 121 15.68 -13.40 4.68
C ALA A 121 14.22 -12.97 4.46
N HIS A 122 13.77 -11.86 5.05
CA HIS A 122 12.33 -11.55 5.19
C HIS A 122 12.04 -10.05 5.19
N GLN A 123 10.83 -9.72 4.75
CA GLN A 123 10.15 -8.45 4.95
C GLN A 123 9.30 -8.52 6.22
N LEU A 124 9.39 -7.49 7.06
CA LEU A 124 8.68 -7.42 8.35
C LEU A 124 7.36 -6.67 8.20
N ASN A 125 7.23 -5.84 7.15
CA ASN A 125 6.04 -5.04 6.86
C ASN A 125 5.58 -4.20 8.08
N ASP A 126 6.56 -3.60 8.76
CA ASP A 126 6.39 -2.69 9.90
C ASP A 126 7.42 -1.56 9.78
N LEU A 127 7.13 -0.43 10.43
CA LEU A 127 7.96 0.78 10.41
C LEU A 127 8.93 0.74 11.60
N LEU A 128 10.08 0.09 11.42
CA LEU A 128 11.00 -0.20 12.53
C LEU A 128 11.98 0.94 12.82
N PRO A 129 12.37 1.12 14.10
CA PRO A 129 13.14 2.27 14.55
C PRO A 129 14.57 2.23 14.01
N LEU A 130 15.05 3.36 13.50
CA LEU A 130 16.43 3.52 13.06
C LEU A 130 17.33 3.97 14.21
N ALA A 131 18.57 3.47 14.21
CA ALA A 131 19.64 4.11 14.96
C ALA A 131 19.99 5.43 14.26
N LEU A 132 19.98 6.53 14.99
CA LEU A 132 20.20 7.88 14.47
C LEU A 132 21.70 8.22 14.49
N ASP A 133 22.47 7.49 13.68
CA ASP A 133 23.92 7.64 13.57
C ASP A 133 24.37 8.00 12.14
N GLY A 134 25.68 8.24 11.98
CA GLY A 134 26.24 8.60 10.68
C GLY A 134 26.12 7.49 9.62
N ALA A 135 26.18 6.22 10.01
CA ALA A 135 26.09 5.09 9.08
C ALA A 135 24.66 4.95 8.53
N ALA A 136 23.65 5.06 9.38
CA ALA A 136 22.25 5.08 8.97
C ALA A 136 21.92 6.29 8.09
N LEU A 137 22.47 7.47 8.42
CA LEU A 137 22.30 8.69 7.63
C LEU A 137 22.90 8.56 6.23
N ASP A 138 24.13 8.06 6.12
CA ASP A 138 24.79 7.86 4.82
C ASP A 138 24.06 6.83 3.96
N LEU A 139 23.57 5.74 4.58
CA LEU A 139 22.73 4.75 3.92
C LEU A 139 21.45 5.39 3.37
N LEU A 140 20.69 6.09 4.21
CA LEU A 140 19.45 6.73 3.78
C LEU A 140 19.68 7.79 2.71
N CYS A 141 20.76 8.57 2.79
CA CYS A 141 21.11 9.53 1.75
C CYS A 141 21.24 8.86 0.38
N ALA A 142 21.98 7.75 0.31
CA ALA A 142 22.16 7.00 -0.93
C ALA A 142 20.84 6.39 -1.44
N ARG A 143 19.98 5.91 -0.53
CA ARG A 143 18.70 5.27 -0.88
C ARG A 143 17.65 6.27 -1.35
N VAL A 144 17.54 7.41 -0.68
CA VAL A 144 16.68 8.53 -1.10
C VAL A 144 17.10 9.02 -2.48
N GLN A 145 18.40 9.21 -2.74
CA GLN A 145 18.89 9.57 -4.08
C GLN A 145 18.49 8.53 -5.14
N GLN A 146 18.69 7.24 -4.86
CA GLN A 146 18.29 6.16 -5.75
C GLN A 146 16.78 6.18 -6.07
N VAL A 147 15.92 6.44 -5.08
CA VAL A 147 14.47 6.54 -5.29
C VAL A 147 14.11 7.78 -6.10
N GLN A 148 14.64 8.95 -5.76
CA GLN A 148 14.39 10.19 -6.50
C GLN A 148 14.84 10.09 -7.96
N GLU A 149 15.97 9.44 -8.22
CA GLU A 149 16.45 9.14 -9.57
C GLU A 149 15.50 8.17 -10.29
N ALA A 150 15.02 7.11 -9.63
CA ALA A 150 14.07 6.19 -10.27
C ALA A 150 12.73 6.86 -10.60
N LEU A 151 12.22 7.70 -9.69
CA LEU A 151 10.93 8.38 -9.82
C LEU A 151 11.00 9.69 -10.60
N GLN A 152 12.21 10.21 -10.86
CA GLN A 152 12.49 11.49 -11.53
C GLN A 152 11.82 12.69 -10.86
N ARG A 153 11.75 12.67 -9.52
CA ARG A 153 11.16 13.74 -8.70
C ARG A 153 11.67 13.68 -7.26
N PRO A 154 11.64 14.80 -6.51
CA PRO A 154 11.84 14.74 -5.07
C PRO A 154 10.72 13.96 -4.40
N ILE A 155 11.08 13.23 -3.35
CA ILE A 155 10.13 12.57 -2.44
C ILE A 155 10.11 13.31 -1.09
N LEU A 156 9.09 13.04 -0.28
CA LEU A 156 9.04 13.47 1.11
C LEU A 156 9.40 12.31 2.04
N LEU A 157 10.17 12.57 3.08
CA LEU A 157 10.49 11.60 4.13
C LEU A 157 9.74 11.95 5.42
N GLU A 158 9.04 10.96 5.96
CA GLU A 158 8.22 11.07 7.16
C GLU A 158 8.94 10.64 8.44
N ASN A 159 8.76 11.39 9.53
CA ASN A 159 9.15 10.96 10.87
C ASN A 159 8.19 9.88 11.40
N VAL A 160 8.74 8.81 11.98
CA VAL A 160 7.96 7.72 12.56
C VAL A 160 7.88 7.81 14.08
N SER A 161 6.81 7.31 14.66
CA SER A 161 6.77 7.02 16.09
C SER A 161 7.61 5.79 16.42
N THR A 162 8.28 5.81 17.57
CA THR A 162 9.11 4.68 18.03
C THR A 162 8.87 4.38 19.50
N TYR A 163 9.04 3.11 19.86
CA TYR A 163 8.92 2.65 21.26
C TYR A 163 10.28 2.53 21.97
N VAL A 164 11.38 2.56 21.23
CA VAL A 164 12.75 2.39 21.76
C VAL A 164 13.71 3.36 21.08
N ARG A 165 14.77 3.76 21.80
CA ARG A 165 15.91 4.51 21.28
C ARG A 165 17.18 3.66 21.36
N PHE A 166 18.22 4.00 20.60
CA PHE A 166 19.48 3.25 20.59
C PHE A 166 20.53 3.95 21.45
N ARG A 167 21.42 3.18 22.08
CA ARG A 167 22.57 3.74 22.83
C ARG A 167 23.53 4.50 21.93
N GLY A 168 23.58 4.11 20.66
CA GLY A 168 24.45 4.68 19.65
C GLY A 168 23.87 5.88 18.91
N ASP A 169 22.68 6.36 19.27
CA ASP A 169 22.10 7.56 18.65
C ASP A 169 23.06 8.74 18.85
N ALA A 170 23.54 9.30 17.73
CA ALA A 170 24.55 10.36 17.70
C ALA A 170 23.93 11.74 17.44
N MET A 171 22.67 11.78 17.03
CA MET A 171 21.90 12.99 16.77
C MET A 171 20.42 12.77 17.11
N SER A 172 19.68 13.87 17.31
CA SER A 172 18.22 13.82 17.42
C SER A 172 17.56 13.52 16.08
N GLU A 173 16.31 13.07 16.11
CA GLU A 173 15.51 12.79 14.91
C GLU A 173 15.37 14.02 14.01
N ALA A 174 15.15 15.20 14.60
CA ALA A 174 15.07 16.47 13.86
C ALA A 174 16.40 16.82 13.18
N GLU A 175 17.54 16.62 13.85
CA GLU A 175 18.86 16.83 13.25
C GLU A 175 19.13 15.82 12.12
N PHE A 176 18.74 14.56 12.31
CA PHE A 176 18.88 13.51 11.30
C PHE A 176 18.11 13.85 10.02
N MET A 177 16.81 14.17 10.16
CA MET A 177 15.95 14.53 9.03
C MET A 177 16.42 15.82 8.36
N ALA A 178 16.86 16.80 9.14
CA ALA A 178 17.36 18.05 8.60
C ALA A 178 18.61 17.82 7.74
N GLU A 179 19.55 17.02 8.23
CA GLU A 179 20.77 16.70 7.50
C GLU A 179 20.50 15.82 6.27
N LEU A 180 19.56 14.86 6.37
CA LEU A 180 19.12 14.04 5.24
C LEU A 180 18.53 14.90 4.11
N ALA A 181 17.59 15.81 4.43
CA ALA A 181 17.01 16.73 3.46
C ALA A 181 18.09 17.64 2.84
N ARG A 182 19.01 18.17 3.66
CA ARG A 182 20.11 19.02 3.19
C ARG A 182 21.04 18.29 2.20
N ARG A 183 21.33 17.00 2.42
CA ARG A 183 22.25 16.20 1.59
C ARG A 183 21.60 15.66 0.31
N THR A 184 20.30 15.40 0.33
CA THR A 184 19.59 14.69 -0.75
C THR A 184 18.66 15.57 -1.56
N GLY A 185 18.27 16.73 -1.02
CA GLY A 185 17.24 17.59 -1.61
C GLY A 185 15.82 17.03 -1.49
N CYS A 186 15.61 15.95 -0.71
CA CYS A 186 14.25 15.49 -0.42
C CYS A 186 13.50 16.51 0.45
N GLY A 187 12.17 16.50 0.35
CA GLY A 187 11.35 17.22 1.32
C GLY A 187 11.08 16.36 2.55
N LEU A 188 10.39 16.95 3.52
CA LEU A 188 9.94 16.30 4.74
C LEU A 188 8.41 16.30 4.77
N LEU A 189 7.86 15.14 5.13
CA LEU A 189 6.48 15.01 5.59
C LEU A 189 6.58 14.99 7.11
N LEU A 190 5.92 15.95 7.76
CA LEU A 190 6.01 16.09 9.21
C LEU A 190 4.70 15.61 9.85
N ASP A 191 4.70 14.40 10.39
CA ASP A 191 3.60 13.96 11.23
C ASP A 191 3.76 14.52 12.65
N ILE A 192 2.83 15.42 13.00
CA ILE A 192 2.78 16.07 14.30
C ILE A 192 2.32 15.09 15.38
N ASN A 193 1.50 14.10 15.03
CA ASN A 193 1.10 13.05 15.95
C ASN A 193 2.33 12.20 16.34
N ASN A 194 3.14 11.75 15.38
CA ASN A 194 4.40 11.04 15.65
C ASN A 194 5.38 11.84 16.53
N LEU A 195 5.52 13.16 16.31
CA LEU A 195 6.32 14.01 17.20
C LEU A 195 5.78 14.02 18.63
N TYR A 196 4.47 14.11 18.81
CA TYR A 196 3.85 14.08 20.12
C TYR A 196 4.01 12.72 20.81
N VAL A 197 3.81 11.63 20.06
CA VAL A 197 4.01 10.26 20.54
C VAL A 197 5.45 10.05 20.99
N ASN A 198 6.44 10.49 20.20
CA ASN A 198 7.86 10.42 20.56
C ASN A 198 8.18 11.27 21.79
N GLN A 199 7.58 12.46 21.94
CA GLN A 199 7.68 13.25 23.17
C GLN A 199 7.18 12.48 24.40
N CYS A 200 6.02 11.83 24.30
CA CYS A 200 5.48 11.03 25.40
C CYS A 200 6.32 9.79 25.70
N ASN A 201 6.85 9.13 24.67
CA ASN A 201 7.58 7.87 24.82
C ASN A 201 9.02 8.09 25.29
N HIS A 202 9.70 9.13 24.80
CA HIS A 202 11.14 9.33 25.01
C HIS A 202 11.49 10.59 25.81
N GLY A 203 10.52 11.45 26.11
CA GLY A 203 10.74 12.72 26.82
C GLY A 203 11.37 13.81 25.94
N GLU A 204 11.30 13.65 24.62
CA GLU A 204 11.76 14.64 23.64
C GLU A 204 10.86 15.88 23.65
N ASP A 205 11.42 17.06 23.39
CA ASP A 205 10.62 18.29 23.27
C ASP A 205 10.20 18.52 21.82
N ALA A 206 8.92 18.28 21.53
CA ALA A 206 8.38 18.45 20.18
C ALA A 206 8.48 19.90 19.68
N LEU A 207 8.36 20.92 20.56
CA LEU A 207 8.52 22.32 20.17
C LEU A 207 9.98 22.65 19.83
N ALA A 208 10.94 22.04 20.53
CA ALA A 208 12.35 22.14 20.21
C ALA A 208 12.67 21.45 18.87
N ALA A 209 12.10 20.27 18.61
CA ALA A 209 12.22 19.59 17.31
C ALA A 209 11.68 20.45 16.16
N LEU A 210 10.49 21.05 16.32
CA LEU A 210 9.94 22.00 15.35
C LEU A 210 10.86 23.21 15.14
N ALA A 211 11.50 23.72 16.19
CA ALA A 211 12.44 24.83 16.09
C ALA A 211 13.72 24.45 15.32
N ALA A 212 14.27 23.25 15.56
CA ALA A 212 15.43 22.74 14.84
C ALA A 212 15.13 22.57 13.35
N LEU A 213 13.99 21.96 13.00
CA LEU A 213 13.54 21.84 11.60
C LEU A 213 13.28 23.20 10.95
N ALA A 214 12.73 24.17 11.71
CA ALA A 214 12.52 25.53 11.21
C ALA A 214 13.83 26.27 10.90
N ALA A 215 14.90 26.02 11.66
CA ALA A 215 16.21 26.58 11.36
C ALA A 215 16.72 26.13 9.98
N LEU A 216 16.47 24.86 9.60
CA LEU A 216 16.74 24.39 8.23
C LEU A 216 15.79 25.04 7.22
N ALA A 217 14.49 25.05 7.50
CA ALA A 217 13.50 25.62 6.57
C ALA A 217 13.70 27.12 6.31
N ALA A 218 14.33 27.85 7.23
CA ALA A 218 14.73 29.24 7.01
C ALA A 218 15.83 29.38 5.95
N ILE A 219 16.68 28.36 5.78
CA ILE A 219 17.76 28.31 4.79
C ILE A 219 17.26 27.73 3.46
N ALA A 220 16.32 26.77 3.53
CA ALA A 220 15.66 26.15 2.40
C ALA A 220 14.13 26.18 2.57
N PRO A 221 13.47 27.29 2.19
CA PRO A 221 12.01 27.40 2.26
C PRO A 221 11.33 26.30 1.46
N GLY A 222 10.27 25.70 2.02
CA GLY A 222 9.54 24.59 1.40
C GLY A 222 10.13 23.19 1.68
N THR A 223 11.12 23.09 2.58
CA THR A 223 11.65 21.77 3.01
C THR A 223 10.57 20.89 3.64
N VAL A 224 9.70 21.45 4.49
CA VAL A 224 8.50 20.73 4.97
C VAL A 224 7.43 20.88 3.90
N GLY A 225 7.19 19.80 3.15
CA GLY A 225 6.28 19.79 2.00
C GLY A 225 4.86 19.37 2.36
N GLU A 226 4.69 18.68 3.49
CA GLU A 226 3.43 18.09 3.93
C GLU A 226 3.42 17.93 5.45
N ILE A 227 2.24 18.04 6.06
CA ILE A 227 1.99 17.80 7.49
C ILE A 227 0.89 16.77 7.63
N HIS A 228 1.09 15.77 8.48
CA HIS A 228 0.04 14.85 8.90
C HIS A 228 -0.48 15.18 10.29
N LEU A 229 -1.76 14.90 10.49
CA LEU A 229 -2.47 15.00 11.75
C LEU A 229 -3.33 13.76 11.94
N ALA A 230 -3.11 13.08 13.07
CA ALA A 230 -3.84 11.89 13.45
C ALA A 230 -4.10 11.83 14.96
N GLY A 231 -4.85 10.81 15.38
CA GLY A 231 -5.05 10.45 16.78
C GLY A 231 -4.26 9.21 17.21
N HIS A 232 -3.95 9.13 18.50
CA HIS A 232 -3.15 8.05 19.11
C HIS A 232 -3.90 7.36 20.25
N LEU A 233 -3.36 6.23 20.71
CA LEU A 233 -3.86 5.45 21.84
C LEU A 233 -2.89 5.55 23.02
N VAL A 234 -3.39 5.96 24.18
CA VAL A 234 -2.59 6.00 25.41
C VAL A 234 -2.70 4.66 26.14
N THR A 235 -1.57 4.00 26.40
CA THR A 235 -1.49 2.76 27.18
C THR A 235 -0.60 2.94 28.41
N PRO A 236 -0.64 2.01 29.39
CA PRO A 236 0.27 2.05 30.54
C PRO A 236 1.76 1.98 30.17
N GLN A 237 2.10 1.40 29.01
CA GLN A 237 3.48 1.11 28.60
C GLN A 237 4.05 2.16 27.62
N ALA A 238 3.19 2.71 26.77
CA ALA A 238 3.57 3.69 25.75
C ALA A 238 2.34 4.45 25.25
N VAL A 239 2.57 5.58 24.62
CA VAL A 239 1.59 6.11 23.65
C VAL A 239 1.84 5.37 22.35
N ILE A 240 0.79 4.72 21.84
CA ILE A 240 0.79 3.95 20.61
C ILE A 240 0.23 4.82 19.52
N ASP A 241 0.98 4.90 18.44
CA ASP A 241 0.47 5.48 17.23
C ASP A 241 -0.34 4.45 16.45
N HIS A 242 -1.64 4.69 16.31
CA HIS A 242 -2.57 3.75 15.66
C HIS A 242 -3.46 4.42 14.62
N HIS A 243 -3.39 5.75 14.49
CA HIS A 243 -4.23 6.54 13.57
C HIS A 243 -5.71 6.12 13.58
N GLY A 244 -6.25 5.87 14.78
CA GLY A 244 -7.58 5.30 14.99
C GLY A 244 -8.58 6.23 15.68
N ALA A 245 -8.17 7.46 15.97
CA ALA A 245 -8.93 8.41 16.77
C ALA A 245 -8.90 9.82 16.19
N THR A 246 -9.80 10.68 16.66
CA THR A 246 -9.76 12.12 16.39
C THR A 246 -8.45 12.73 16.87
N VAL A 247 -8.00 13.80 16.22
CA VAL A 247 -6.76 14.49 16.55
C VAL A 247 -6.87 15.08 17.96
N ALA A 248 -5.90 14.77 18.82
CA ALA A 248 -5.91 15.20 20.21
C ALA A 248 -5.53 16.69 20.36
N GLU A 249 -6.05 17.36 21.39
CA GLU A 249 -5.75 18.78 21.68
C GLU A 249 -4.25 19.13 21.74
N PRO A 250 -3.37 18.32 22.37
CA PRO A 250 -1.93 18.59 22.34
C PRO A 250 -1.34 18.57 20.93
N VAL A 251 -1.86 17.72 20.04
CA VAL A 251 -1.44 17.62 18.64
C VAL A 251 -1.91 18.87 17.87
N TRP A 252 -3.15 19.34 18.09
CA TRP A 252 -3.63 20.62 17.54
C TRP A 252 -2.77 21.81 17.98
N ALA A 253 -2.31 21.83 19.24
CA ALA A 253 -1.43 22.88 19.74
C ALA A 253 -0.06 22.87 19.04
N LEU A 254 0.52 21.68 18.83
CA LEU A 254 1.76 21.49 18.07
C LEU A 254 1.58 21.87 16.59
N TYR A 255 0.46 21.52 15.97
CA TYR A 255 0.14 21.91 14.61
C TYR A 255 0.11 23.43 14.43
N GLN A 256 -0.55 24.15 15.34
CA GLN A 256 -0.52 25.61 15.33
C GLN A 256 0.90 26.17 15.50
N ALA A 257 1.74 25.51 16.31
CA ALA A 257 3.14 25.89 16.47
C ALA A 257 3.98 25.61 15.22
N ALA A 258 3.66 24.55 14.47
CA ALA A 258 4.26 24.22 13.18
C ALA A 258 3.84 25.24 12.10
N LEU A 259 2.55 25.54 11.97
CA LEU A 259 2.07 26.55 11.00
C LEU A 259 2.67 27.93 11.24
N ARG A 260 2.88 28.34 12.50
CA ARG A 260 3.56 29.61 12.81
C ARG A 260 5.01 29.66 12.30
N ARG A 261 5.67 28.51 12.16
CA ARG A 261 7.07 28.39 11.73
C ARG A 261 7.21 28.18 10.23
N PHE A 262 6.40 27.29 9.67
CA PHE A 262 6.53 26.84 8.27
C PHE A 262 5.53 27.53 7.34
N GLY A 263 4.52 28.22 7.87
CA GLY A 263 3.44 28.82 7.10
C GLY A 263 2.35 27.81 6.72
N ALA A 264 1.62 28.13 5.64
CA ALA A 264 0.54 27.29 5.13
C ALA A 264 1.11 26.11 4.31
N VAL A 265 1.48 25.03 5.00
CA VAL A 265 1.90 23.76 4.41
C VAL A 265 0.67 22.90 4.10
N PRO A 266 0.64 22.10 3.02
CA PRO A 266 -0.38 21.07 2.81
C PRO A 266 -0.54 20.18 4.05
N THR A 267 -1.77 20.00 4.51
CA THR A 267 -2.07 19.23 5.72
C THR A 267 -3.04 18.11 5.41
N LEU A 268 -2.74 16.90 5.87
CA LEU A 268 -3.63 15.74 5.79
C LEU A 268 -4.22 15.43 7.17
N ILE A 269 -5.50 15.05 7.19
CA ILE A 269 -6.02 14.23 8.29
C ILE A 269 -5.87 12.76 7.92
N GLU A 270 -5.04 12.05 8.68
CA GLU A 270 -4.72 10.65 8.49
C GLU A 270 -5.55 9.76 9.43
N TRP A 271 -6.00 8.60 8.92
CA TRP A 271 -6.83 7.65 9.67
C TRP A 271 -6.75 6.24 9.06
N ASP A 272 -6.26 5.26 9.81
CA ASP A 272 -5.93 3.91 9.31
C ASP A 272 -6.56 2.74 10.04
N THR A 273 -6.88 2.93 11.32
CA THR A 273 -7.60 1.94 12.11
C THR A 273 -8.96 2.51 12.51
N ASP A 274 -9.95 1.64 12.76
CA ASP A 274 -11.29 2.05 13.18
C ASP A 274 -11.89 3.19 12.33
N ILE A 275 -11.77 3.06 11.00
CA ILE A 275 -12.11 4.09 10.02
C ILE A 275 -13.50 4.67 10.30
N PRO A 276 -13.62 6.00 10.55
CA PRO A 276 -14.85 6.59 11.03
C PRO A 276 -15.80 6.85 9.85
N ALA A 277 -17.03 7.24 10.17
CA ALA A 277 -17.93 7.79 9.16
C ALA A 277 -17.30 9.02 8.47
N LEU A 278 -17.50 9.17 7.16
CA LEU A 278 -16.87 10.22 6.36
C LEU A 278 -17.09 11.64 6.93
N GLY A 279 -18.26 11.92 7.52
CA GLY A 279 -18.55 13.22 8.12
C GLY A 279 -17.65 13.57 9.31
N VAL A 280 -17.17 12.58 10.06
CA VAL A 280 -16.21 12.79 11.17
C VAL A 280 -14.84 13.15 10.61
N LEU A 281 -14.36 12.41 9.61
CA LEU A 281 -13.09 12.68 8.92
C LEU A 281 -13.07 14.08 8.30
N LEU A 282 -14.14 14.45 7.57
CA LEU A 282 -14.26 15.80 7.00
C LEU A 282 -14.39 16.87 8.09
N GLY A 283 -15.00 16.56 9.23
CA GLY A 283 -15.07 17.47 10.38
C GLY A 283 -13.69 17.83 10.95
N GLU A 284 -12.79 16.86 11.06
CA GLU A 284 -11.39 17.13 11.46
C GLU A 284 -10.65 17.95 10.39
N ALA A 285 -10.91 17.69 9.11
CA ALA A 285 -10.32 18.45 8.01
C ALA A 285 -10.78 19.93 8.02
N GLU A 286 -12.04 20.20 8.37
CA GLU A 286 -12.52 21.58 8.56
C GLU A 286 -11.79 22.30 9.71
N LYS A 287 -11.49 21.61 10.82
CA LYS A 287 -10.71 22.19 11.92
C LYS A 287 -9.30 22.56 11.46
N ALA A 288 -8.62 21.64 10.76
CA ALA A 288 -7.30 21.92 10.20
C ALA A 288 -7.32 23.10 9.22
N ARG A 289 -8.38 23.22 8.41
CA ARG A 289 -8.55 24.34 7.46
C ARG A 289 -8.74 25.67 8.17
N ALA A 290 -9.50 25.70 9.27
CA ALA A 290 -9.67 26.90 10.08
C ALA A 290 -8.34 27.39 10.67
N HIS A 291 -7.50 26.48 11.17
CA HIS A 291 -6.15 26.81 11.65
C HIS A 291 -5.25 27.36 10.53
N LEU A 292 -5.25 26.73 9.37
CA LEU A 292 -4.44 27.13 8.20
C LEU A 292 -4.86 28.53 7.69
N ALA A 293 -6.16 28.81 7.60
CA ALA A 293 -6.70 30.12 7.23
C ALA A 293 -6.34 31.23 8.25
N GLY A 294 -6.31 30.89 9.54
CA GLY A 294 -5.88 31.81 10.60
C GLY A 294 -4.44 32.30 10.41
N VAL A 295 -3.53 31.43 9.96
CA VAL A 295 -2.12 31.78 9.71
C VAL A 295 -1.95 32.61 8.45
N ALA A 296 -2.65 32.26 7.35
CA ALA A 296 -2.63 33.05 6.12
C ALA A 296 -3.11 34.50 6.36
N THR A 297 -4.14 34.67 7.19
CA THR A 297 -4.66 36.00 7.55
C THR A 297 -3.67 36.79 8.39
N ALA A 298 -3.01 36.15 9.38
CA ALA A 298 -1.99 36.79 10.22
C ALA A 298 -0.76 37.21 9.41
N GLN A 299 -0.33 36.40 8.44
CA GLN A 299 0.78 36.71 7.54
C GLN A 299 0.43 37.82 6.54
N GLY A 300 -0.81 37.86 6.03
CA GLY A 300 -1.30 38.93 5.16
C GLY A 300 -1.39 40.29 5.86
N LEU A 301 -1.76 40.32 7.15
CA LEU A 301 -1.75 41.53 7.98
C LEU A 301 -0.33 42.00 8.32
N ALA A 302 0.61 41.08 8.57
CA ALA A 302 2.02 41.41 8.79
C ALA A 302 2.72 41.91 7.52
N GLY A 303 2.39 41.37 6.34
CA GLY A 303 2.95 41.77 5.05
C GLY A 303 2.52 43.16 4.55
N SER A 304 1.47 43.75 5.12
CA SER A 304 1.07 45.14 4.81
C SER A 304 1.83 46.19 5.63
N ALA A 305 2.59 45.78 6.66
CA ALA A 305 3.48 46.62 7.41
C ALA A 305 4.93 46.24 7.06
N ASN A 306 5.60 47.13 6.33
CA ASN A 306 7.03 47.11 6.01
C ASN A 306 7.41 46.50 4.64
N LEU A 307 7.46 47.35 3.61
CA LEU A 307 8.19 47.12 2.37
C LEU A 307 9.09 48.32 2.07
N ALA A 308 10.28 48.33 2.65
CA ALA A 308 11.44 49.03 2.10
C ALA A 308 12.32 47.99 1.41
N LYS A 309 12.42 48.08 0.08
CA LYS A 309 13.29 47.26 -0.76
C LYS A 309 14.77 47.56 -0.46
N PRO A 310 15.64 46.55 -0.49
CA PRO A 310 16.99 46.71 -1.01
C PRO A 310 17.09 46.08 -2.41
N ASP A 311 17.61 46.88 -3.34
CA ASP A 311 18.26 46.40 -4.56
C ASP A 311 19.58 45.73 -4.19
N ALA A 312 19.90 44.59 -4.81
CA ALA A 312 21.18 44.38 -5.49
C ALA A 312 21.20 43.04 -6.23
N ARG A 313 21.53 43.14 -7.51
CA ARG A 313 22.02 42.08 -8.38
C ARG A 313 23.31 41.51 -7.81
N GLU A 314 23.46 40.19 -7.82
CA GLU A 314 24.71 39.54 -8.19
C GLU A 314 24.46 38.07 -8.54
N ALA A 315 24.98 37.68 -9.71
CA ALA A 315 24.91 36.32 -10.24
C ALA A 315 26.01 35.48 -9.58
N CYS A 316 25.65 34.34 -9.00
CA CYS A 316 26.62 33.35 -8.56
C CYS A 316 26.63 32.16 -9.52
N VAL A 317 27.79 32.00 -10.15
CA VAL A 317 28.23 30.91 -11.03
C VAL A 317 28.23 29.59 -10.26
N ALA A 318 27.74 28.53 -10.90
CA ALA A 318 27.79 27.16 -10.38
C ALA A 318 29.25 26.68 -10.22
N PRO A 319 29.66 26.10 -9.08
CA PRO A 319 30.93 25.42 -9.01
C PRO A 319 30.83 24.03 -9.64
N ASP A 320 31.84 23.71 -10.45
CA ASP A 320 32.12 22.40 -11.02
C ASP A 320 32.14 21.31 -9.93
N SER A 321 31.27 20.31 -10.06
CA SER A 321 31.24 19.14 -9.19
C SER A 321 32.36 18.17 -9.59
N PRO A 322 33.32 17.82 -8.71
CA PRO A 322 34.24 16.73 -9.01
C PRO A 322 33.45 15.42 -9.02
N GLN A 323 33.49 14.73 -10.16
CA GLN A 323 32.99 13.36 -10.32
C GLN A 323 33.60 12.46 -9.23
N ARG A 324 32.83 12.19 -8.16
CA ARG A 324 33.12 11.07 -7.25
C ARG A 324 32.42 9.84 -7.80
N GLN A 325 33.23 8.83 -8.12
CA GLN A 325 32.78 7.50 -8.48
C GLN A 325 31.79 6.98 -7.43
N ALA A 326 30.67 6.42 -7.89
CA ALA A 326 29.72 5.70 -7.05
C ALA A 326 30.43 4.55 -6.35
N VAL A 327 30.73 4.73 -5.06
CA VAL A 327 31.25 3.66 -4.22
C VAL A 327 30.06 2.74 -3.90
N ARG A 328 30.01 1.58 -4.57
CA ARG A 328 29.23 0.43 -4.07
C ARG A 328 29.90 -0.04 -2.78
N GLY A 329 29.62 0.62 -1.66
CA GLY A 329 30.05 0.19 -0.34
C GLY A 329 29.20 -0.98 0.12
N GLU A 330 29.83 -2.03 0.63
CA GLU A 330 29.11 -3.04 1.41
C GLU A 330 28.39 -2.34 2.57
N PRO A 331 27.18 -2.79 2.96
CA PRO A 331 26.50 -2.24 4.13
C PRO A 331 27.41 -2.27 5.35
N ASP A 332 27.33 -1.25 6.22
CA ASP A 332 28.01 -1.32 7.51
C ASP A 332 27.60 -2.62 8.20
N ALA A 333 28.57 -3.53 8.35
CA ALA A 333 28.33 -4.87 8.87
C ALA A 333 27.69 -4.81 10.26
N THR A 334 27.97 -3.76 11.03
CA THR A 334 27.39 -3.53 12.36
C THR A 334 25.92 -3.13 12.28
N LEU A 335 25.54 -2.22 11.37
CA LEU A 335 24.13 -1.82 11.20
C LEU A 335 23.27 -3.03 10.76
N ALA A 336 23.75 -3.81 9.79
CA ALA A 336 23.05 -5.01 9.34
C ALA A 336 22.92 -6.07 10.44
N GLN A 337 23.94 -6.23 11.28
CA GLN A 337 23.88 -7.13 12.44
C GLN A 337 22.87 -6.69 13.48
N HIS A 338 22.79 -5.38 13.78
CA HIS A 338 21.80 -4.85 14.72
C HIS A 338 20.37 -5.05 14.23
N GLN A 339 20.08 -4.75 12.96
CA GLN A 339 18.76 -4.99 12.37
C GLN A 339 18.41 -6.48 12.36
N GLN A 340 19.38 -7.36 12.04
CA GLN A 340 19.19 -8.81 12.09
C GLN A 340 18.88 -9.31 13.51
N ALA A 341 19.60 -8.82 14.53
CA ALA A 341 19.35 -9.18 15.92
C ALA A 341 17.98 -8.66 16.39
N PHE A 342 17.64 -7.42 16.04
CA PHE A 342 16.33 -6.83 16.33
C PHE A 342 15.21 -7.67 15.71
N ALA A 343 15.31 -8.02 14.42
CA ALA A 343 14.32 -8.86 13.75
C ALA A 343 14.25 -10.28 14.35
N GLY A 344 15.39 -10.90 14.67
CA GLY A 344 15.46 -12.22 15.29
C GLY A 344 14.67 -12.30 16.60
N GLY A 345 14.80 -11.27 17.44
CA GLY A 345 14.03 -11.17 18.69
C GLY A 345 12.52 -10.96 18.49
N LEU A 346 12.07 -10.52 17.31
CA LEU A 346 10.64 -10.39 17.01
C LEU A 346 9.98 -11.76 16.81
N PHE A 347 10.67 -12.66 16.10
CA PHE A 347 10.20 -14.02 15.84
C PHE A 347 10.45 -14.97 17.02
N ASP A 348 11.58 -14.80 17.70
CA ASP A 348 12.03 -15.69 18.76
C ASP A 348 12.32 -14.90 20.06
N PRO A 349 11.43 -15.00 21.06
CA PRO A 349 11.65 -14.36 22.36
C PRO A 349 12.96 -14.77 23.04
N ALA A 350 13.53 -15.93 22.72
CA ALA A 350 14.82 -16.35 23.27
C ALA A 350 15.99 -15.45 22.81
N GLN A 351 15.82 -14.72 21.70
CA GLN A 351 16.80 -13.79 21.17
C GLN A 351 16.63 -12.35 21.69
N ALA A 352 15.67 -12.11 22.59
CA ALA A 352 15.37 -10.77 23.10
C ALA A 352 16.57 -10.07 23.74
N LEU A 353 17.46 -10.80 24.42
CA LEU A 353 18.66 -10.21 25.02
C LEU A 353 19.62 -9.63 23.97
N LEU A 354 19.83 -10.35 22.86
CA LEU A 354 20.66 -9.87 21.76
C LEU A 354 19.98 -8.72 21.02
N ALA A 355 18.66 -8.83 20.79
CA ALA A 355 17.87 -7.81 20.11
C ALA A 355 17.85 -6.47 20.86
N THR A 356 17.85 -6.52 22.19
CA THR A 356 17.73 -5.32 23.05
C THR A 356 19.06 -4.76 23.54
N ALA A 357 20.18 -5.48 23.38
CA ALA A 357 21.50 -5.04 23.82
C ALA A 357 21.93 -3.65 23.26
N PRO A 358 21.66 -3.32 21.98
CA PRO A 358 21.99 -2.00 21.43
C PRO A 358 21.05 -0.87 21.89
N LEU A 359 19.93 -1.20 22.53
CA LEU A 359 18.89 -0.24 22.90
C LEU A 359 19.23 0.52 24.18
N ALA A 360 18.80 1.77 24.24
CA ALA A 360 18.96 2.63 25.40
C ALA A 360 18.23 2.04 26.62
N PRO A 361 18.80 2.16 27.84
CA PRO A 361 18.13 1.67 29.04
C PRO A 361 16.78 2.36 29.23
N HIS A 362 15.74 1.58 29.48
CA HIS A 362 14.42 2.07 29.85
C HIS A 362 13.74 1.09 30.82
N ALA A 363 13.01 1.60 31.82
CA ALA A 363 12.36 0.77 32.84
C ALA A 363 11.36 -0.23 32.26
N GLN A 364 10.77 0.10 31.10
CA GLN A 364 9.79 -0.71 30.39
C GLN A 364 10.31 -1.26 29.05
N LEU A 365 11.63 -1.38 28.87
CA LEU A 365 12.25 -1.75 27.59
C LEU A 365 11.67 -3.05 27.00
N GLU A 366 11.51 -4.10 27.81
CA GLU A 366 10.97 -5.37 27.36
C GLU A 366 9.52 -5.25 26.86
N HIS A 367 8.68 -4.48 27.56
CA HIS A 367 7.28 -4.25 27.19
C HIS A 367 7.19 -3.42 25.90
N ARG A 368 8.02 -2.39 25.77
CA ARG A 368 8.08 -1.54 24.57
C ARG A 368 8.59 -2.28 23.35
N TYR A 369 9.60 -3.12 23.52
CA TYR A 369 10.06 -4.02 22.46
C TYR A 369 8.99 -5.05 22.08
N ALA A 370 8.20 -5.54 23.04
CA ALA A 370 7.09 -6.45 22.77
C ALA A 370 5.97 -5.82 21.93
N LEU A 371 5.84 -4.49 21.88
CA LEU A 371 4.88 -3.82 20.99
C LEU A 371 5.16 -4.13 19.51
N TYR A 372 6.41 -4.09 19.08
CA TYR A 372 6.77 -4.47 17.70
C TYR A 372 6.42 -5.93 17.37
N ARG A 373 6.55 -6.85 18.34
CA ARG A 373 6.10 -8.24 18.18
C ARG A 373 4.59 -8.35 18.05
N GLY A 374 3.87 -7.54 18.83
CA GLY A 374 2.43 -7.40 18.76
C GLY A 374 1.98 -6.90 17.39
N ASN A 375 2.58 -5.82 16.91
CA ASN A 375 2.31 -5.24 15.60
C ASN A 375 2.48 -6.26 14.47
N LEU A 376 3.61 -6.96 14.45
CA LEU A 376 3.88 -8.00 13.45
C LEU A 376 2.78 -9.07 13.43
N SER A 377 2.38 -9.56 14.61
CA SER A 377 1.32 -10.57 14.75
C SER A 377 -0.06 -10.04 14.33
N ALA A 378 -0.36 -8.78 14.68
CA ALA A 378 -1.61 -8.11 14.33
C ALA A 378 -1.72 -7.89 12.82
N THR A 379 -0.62 -7.50 12.17
CA THR A 379 -0.53 -7.36 10.71
C THR A 379 -0.83 -8.69 10.01
N TRP A 380 -0.21 -9.79 10.45
CA TRP A 380 -0.49 -11.11 9.87
C TRP A 380 -1.96 -11.50 9.99
N HIS A 381 -2.55 -11.32 11.18
CA HIS A 381 -3.96 -11.60 11.40
C HIS A 381 -4.86 -10.76 10.49
N LYS A 382 -4.63 -9.44 10.44
CA LYS A 382 -5.40 -8.51 9.59
C LYS A 382 -5.33 -8.89 8.11
N VAL A 383 -4.14 -9.19 7.60
CA VAL A 383 -3.93 -9.53 6.18
C VAL A 383 -4.56 -10.88 5.84
N LEU A 384 -4.37 -11.90 6.69
CA LEU A 384 -4.98 -13.20 6.46
C LEU A 384 -6.51 -13.16 6.61
N ALA A 385 -7.05 -12.39 7.54
CA ALA A 385 -8.51 -12.25 7.71
C ALA A 385 -9.14 -11.59 6.48
N ALA A 386 -8.44 -10.63 5.85
CA ALA A 386 -8.89 -10.01 4.61
C ALA A 386 -8.85 -10.98 3.42
N ALA A 387 -7.83 -11.84 3.34
CA ALA A 387 -7.68 -12.82 2.26
C ALA A 387 -8.53 -14.09 2.44
N TYR A 388 -8.82 -14.47 3.69
CA TYR A 388 -9.50 -15.72 4.07
C TYR A 388 -10.70 -15.51 5.01
N PRO A 389 -11.68 -14.66 4.64
CA PRO A 389 -12.77 -14.27 5.53
C PRO A 389 -13.72 -15.42 5.90
N VAL A 390 -13.93 -16.41 5.03
CA VAL A 390 -14.77 -17.58 5.34
C VAL A 390 -14.03 -18.53 6.27
N ILE A 391 -12.72 -18.75 6.09
CA ILE A 391 -11.95 -19.53 7.06
C ILE A 391 -12.00 -18.89 8.44
N ALA A 392 -11.83 -17.56 8.54
CA ALA A 392 -11.93 -16.85 9.81
C ALA A 392 -13.29 -17.08 10.49
N GLN A 393 -14.40 -17.06 9.73
CA GLN A 393 -15.73 -17.37 10.23
C GLN A 393 -15.89 -18.84 10.67
N LEU A 394 -15.31 -19.77 9.91
CA LEU A 394 -15.43 -21.22 10.16
C LEU A 394 -14.73 -21.64 11.45
N VAL A 395 -13.54 -21.10 11.71
CA VAL A 395 -12.71 -21.50 12.86
C VAL A 395 -12.90 -20.58 14.08
N GLY A 396 -13.45 -19.38 13.87
CA GLY A 396 -13.64 -18.36 14.89
C GLY A 396 -12.38 -17.54 15.18
N ASP A 397 -12.57 -16.31 15.67
CA ASP A 397 -11.52 -15.30 15.80
C ASP A 397 -10.32 -15.76 16.65
N GLU A 398 -10.57 -16.39 17.80
CA GLU A 398 -9.51 -16.83 18.72
C GLU A 398 -8.58 -17.86 18.06
N PHE A 399 -9.16 -18.86 17.39
CA PHE A 399 -8.37 -19.86 16.68
C PHE A 399 -7.68 -19.24 15.47
N PHE A 400 -8.37 -18.38 14.71
CA PHE A 400 -7.80 -17.73 13.53
C PHE A 400 -6.62 -16.81 13.88
N GLU A 401 -6.67 -16.12 15.02
CA GLU A 401 -5.54 -15.33 15.53
C GLU A 401 -4.32 -16.21 15.84
N ALA A 402 -4.52 -17.34 16.53
CA ALA A 402 -3.45 -18.29 16.82
C ALA A 402 -2.87 -18.93 15.54
N LEU A 403 -3.75 -19.29 14.60
CA LEU A 403 -3.42 -19.84 13.29
C LEU A 403 -2.59 -18.85 12.46
N SER A 404 -2.99 -17.57 12.45
CA SER A 404 -2.28 -16.49 11.74
C SER A 404 -0.86 -16.31 12.28
N LYS A 405 -0.69 -16.37 13.61
CA LYS A 405 0.63 -16.31 14.26
C LYS A 405 1.49 -17.53 13.92
N ALA A 406 0.91 -18.72 13.86
CA ALA A 406 1.61 -19.93 13.47
C ALA A 406 2.07 -19.87 12.01
N TYR A 407 1.17 -19.45 11.11
CA TYR A 407 1.49 -19.26 9.69
C TYR A 407 2.59 -18.21 9.49
N GLY A 408 2.46 -17.01 10.07
CA GLY A 408 3.43 -15.93 9.87
C GLY A 408 4.84 -16.24 10.38
N ARG A 409 4.97 -17.14 11.38
CA ARG A 409 6.26 -17.68 11.82
C ARG A 409 6.83 -18.72 10.85
N ALA A 410 5.98 -19.58 10.29
CA ALA A 410 6.39 -20.64 9.37
C ALA A 410 6.67 -20.11 7.95
N HIS A 411 5.94 -19.08 7.54
CA HIS A 411 6.01 -18.43 6.23
C HIS A 411 6.12 -16.89 6.39
N PRO A 412 7.24 -16.36 6.90
CA PRO A 412 7.43 -14.92 6.98
C PRO A 412 7.40 -14.29 5.58
N SER A 413 6.95 -13.04 5.49
CA SER A 413 6.84 -12.33 4.22
C SER A 413 8.22 -12.15 3.56
N ASP A 414 8.26 -12.22 2.24
CA ASP A 414 9.42 -11.90 1.41
C ASP A 414 9.19 -10.64 0.54
N SER A 415 8.02 -10.00 0.70
CA SER A 415 7.58 -8.88 -0.12
C SER A 415 7.09 -7.69 0.71
N GLY A 416 7.38 -6.48 0.23
CA GLY A 416 6.76 -5.25 0.75
C GLY A 416 5.26 -5.19 0.45
N ASP A 417 4.76 -6.03 -0.46
CA ASP A 417 3.36 -6.13 -0.85
C ASP A 417 2.63 -7.24 -0.08
N LEU A 418 1.89 -6.86 0.95
CA LEU A 418 1.13 -7.77 1.81
C LEU A 418 0.01 -8.51 1.07
N ASN A 419 -0.41 -8.08 -0.13
CA ASN A 419 -1.38 -8.82 -0.94
C ASN A 419 -0.82 -10.16 -1.46
N ARG A 420 0.46 -10.45 -1.23
CA ARG A 420 1.12 -11.72 -1.56
C ARG A 420 1.31 -12.64 -0.35
N PHE A 421 1.09 -12.17 0.87
CA PHE A 421 1.48 -12.85 2.11
C PHE A 421 0.77 -14.20 2.32
N GLY A 422 -0.49 -14.32 1.90
CA GLY A 422 -1.30 -15.51 2.11
C GLY A 422 -0.97 -16.71 1.22
N ALA A 423 -0.05 -16.62 0.26
CA ALA A 423 0.08 -17.57 -0.84
C ALA A 423 0.30 -19.04 -0.45
N HIS A 424 0.89 -19.31 0.72
CA HIS A 424 1.19 -20.67 1.19
C HIS A 424 0.15 -21.21 2.18
N PHE A 425 -0.91 -20.45 2.48
CA PHE A 425 -1.84 -20.78 3.56
C PHE A 425 -2.58 -22.11 3.34
N ALA A 426 -2.99 -22.41 2.09
CA ALA A 426 -3.63 -23.68 1.76
C ALA A 426 -2.71 -24.88 2.04
N ALA A 427 -1.47 -24.83 1.55
CA ALA A 427 -0.47 -25.89 1.81
C ALA A 427 -0.14 -26.01 3.29
N PHE A 428 -0.03 -24.89 4.00
CA PHE A 428 0.17 -24.87 5.45
C PHE A 428 -0.98 -25.58 6.18
N LEU A 429 -2.24 -25.30 5.82
CA LEU A 429 -3.41 -25.95 6.44
C LEU A 429 -3.49 -27.45 6.14
N ALA A 430 -3.05 -27.89 4.96
CA ALA A 430 -3.02 -29.31 4.61
C ALA A 430 -2.12 -30.13 5.56
N ASP A 431 -1.02 -29.53 6.03
CA ASP A 431 -0.04 -30.17 6.93
C ASP A 431 -0.21 -29.75 8.40
N PHE A 432 -1.15 -28.86 8.74
CA PHE A 432 -1.27 -28.31 10.09
C PHE A 432 -2.03 -29.28 11.03
N PRO A 433 -1.39 -29.84 12.07
CA PRO A 433 -1.98 -30.93 12.86
C PRO A 433 -3.29 -30.58 13.57
N HIS A 434 -3.48 -29.30 13.93
CA HIS A 434 -4.66 -28.85 14.67
C HIS A 434 -5.94 -28.76 13.81
N VAL A 435 -5.82 -28.94 12.48
CA VAL A 435 -6.97 -28.97 11.55
C VAL A 435 -7.02 -30.24 10.70
N ALA A 436 -6.29 -31.29 11.08
CA ALA A 436 -6.21 -32.54 10.32
C ALA A 436 -7.60 -33.19 10.06
N ASP A 437 -8.54 -33.03 10.99
CA ASP A 437 -9.92 -33.52 10.87
C ASP A 437 -10.84 -32.62 10.02
N LEU A 438 -10.32 -31.50 9.51
CA LEU A 438 -11.04 -30.51 8.69
C LEU A 438 -10.36 -30.33 7.31
N PRO A 439 -10.26 -31.39 6.49
CA PRO A 439 -9.54 -31.36 5.21
C PRO A 439 -10.10 -30.33 4.21
N TYR A 440 -11.35 -29.92 4.37
CA TYR A 440 -11.99 -28.88 3.55
C TYR A 440 -11.41 -27.48 3.76
N LEU A 441 -10.65 -27.21 4.84
CA LEU A 441 -10.05 -25.89 5.08
C LEU A 441 -8.94 -25.57 4.06
N SER A 442 -8.17 -26.57 3.62
CA SER A 442 -7.17 -26.39 2.56
C SER A 442 -7.83 -26.05 1.21
N ASP A 443 -8.91 -26.75 0.88
CA ASP A 443 -9.71 -26.46 -0.32
C ASP A 443 -10.37 -25.08 -0.24
N MET A 444 -10.90 -24.70 0.92
CA MET A 444 -11.44 -23.35 1.15
C MET A 444 -10.36 -22.29 0.98
N ALA A 445 -9.16 -22.52 1.51
CA ALA A 445 -8.05 -21.58 1.36
C ALA A 445 -7.64 -21.43 -0.11
N THR A 446 -7.66 -22.53 -0.88
CA THR A 446 -7.41 -22.48 -2.33
C THR A 446 -8.44 -21.60 -3.05
N LEU A 447 -9.73 -21.76 -2.70
CA LEU A 447 -10.82 -20.96 -3.26
C LEU A 447 -10.72 -19.47 -2.88
N GLU A 448 -10.54 -19.16 -1.60
CA GLU A 448 -10.46 -17.78 -1.12
C GLU A 448 -9.19 -17.08 -1.62
N TRP A 449 -8.07 -17.80 -1.73
CA TRP A 449 -6.86 -17.26 -2.35
C TRP A 449 -7.07 -16.92 -3.83
N ALA A 450 -7.79 -17.78 -4.58
CA ALA A 450 -8.13 -17.47 -5.97
C ALA A 450 -9.01 -16.21 -6.08
N LEU A 451 -9.97 -16.01 -5.16
CA LEU A 451 -10.77 -14.79 -5.07
C LEU A 451 -9.91 -13.55 -4.77
N HIS A 452 -9.03 -13.67 -3.77
CA HIS A 452 -8.07 -12.62 -3.41
C HIS A 452 -7.18 -12.25 -4.59
N ARG A 453 -6.59 -13.23 -5.28
CA ARG A 453 -5.76 -12.98 -6.47
C ARG A 453 -6.55 -12.40 -7.64
N ALA A 454 -7.80 -12.85 -7.87
CA ALA A 454 -8.66 -12.28 -8.90
C ALA A 454 -8.99 -10.80 -8.63
N HIS A 455 -9.05 -10.37 -7.36
CA HIS A 455 -9.24 -8.96 -7.01
C HIS A 455 -8.08 -8.07 -7.49
N TYR A 456 -6.85 -8.57 -7.49
CA TYR A 456 -5.65 -7.83 -7.89
C TYR A 456 -5.13 -8.20 -9.29
N ALA A 457 -5.74 -9.17 -9.97
CA ALA A 457 -5.33 -9.57 -11.30
C ALA A 457 -5.45 -8.39 -12.29
N PRO A 458 -4.57 -8.27 -13.30
CA PRO A 458 -4.66 -7.21 -14.31
C PRO A 458 -6.04 -7.15 -15.00
N ASP A 459 -6.50 -5.96 -15.34
CA ASP A 459 -7.66 -5.79 -16.23
C ASP A 459 -7.27 -6.15 -17.67
N ALA A 460 -8.10 -6.93 -18.36
CA ALA A 460 -7.95 -7.28 -19.77
C ALA A 460 -9.32 -7.31 -20.47
N PRO A 461 -9.37 -7.15 -21.81
CA PRO A 461 -10.61 -7.36 -22.54
C PRO A 461 -11.01 -8.84 -22.48
N ALA A 462 -12.27 -9.10 -22.15
CA ALA A 462 -12.86 -10.44 -22.22
C ALA A 462 -13.55 -10.67 -23.56
N ALA A 463 -13.61 -11.93 -23.98
CA ALA A 463 -14.33 -12.35 -25.17
C ALA A 463 -15.80 -11.94 -25.12
N THR A 464 -16.38 -11.67 -26.28
CA THR A 464 -17.81 -11.35 -26.42
C THR A 464 -18.54 -12.38 -27.26
N ALA A 465 -19.85 -12.52 -27.05
CA ALA A 465 -20.70 -13.34 -27.89
C ALA A 465 -20.60 -12.93 -29.38
N GLN A 466 -20.42 -11.64 -29.65
CA GLN A 466 -20.25 -11.11 -31.01
C GLN A 466 -18.92 -11.56 -31.63
N ALA A 467 -17.83 -11.55 -30.86
CA ALA A 467 -16.52 -12.02 -31.34
C ALA A 467 -16.55 -13.52 -31.67
N LEU A 468 -17.21 -14.32 -30.83
CA LEU A 468 -17.42 -15.75 -31.08
C LEU A 468 -18.26 -16.01 -32.33
N ALA A 469 -19.38 -15.30 -32.47
CA ALA A 469 -20.30 -15.46 -33.60
C ALA A 469 -19.67 -15.05 -34.95
N ALA A 470 -18.57 -14.30 -34.94
CA ALA A 470 -17.84 -13.92 -36.13
C ALA A 470 -16.86 -15.00 -36.63
N LEU A 471 -16.55 -16.01 -35.81
CA LEU A 471 -15.64 -17.10 -36.19
C LEU A 471 -16.37 -18.13 -37.09
N ALA A 472 -15.70 -18.54 -38.17
CA ALA A 472 -16.11 -19.73 -38.92
C ALA A 472 -15.88 -20.99 -38.06
N PRO A 473 -16.61 -22.10 -38.28
CA PRO A 473 -16.49 -23.32 -37.47
C PRO A 473 -15.05 -23.83 -37.31
N ASP A 474 -14.30 -23.98 -38.41
CA ASP A 474 -12.89 -24.44 -38.37
C ASP A 474 -11.98 -23.46 -37.61
N ALA A 475 -12.26 -22.15 -37.70
CA ALA A 475 -11.50 -21.12 -37.00
C ALA A 475 -11.84 -21.10 -35.50
N PHE A 476 -13.09 -21.37 -35.13
CA PHE A 476 -13.49 -21.55 -33.75
C PHE A 476 -12.77 -22.76 -33.14
N GLU A 477 -12.78 -23.91 -33.81
CA GLU A 477 -12.14 -25.14 -33.32
C GLU A 477 -10.63 -24.98 -33.06
N GLN A 478 -9.95 -24.17 -33.88
CA GLN A 478 -8.51 -23.91 -33.79
C GLN A 478 -8.14 -22.73 -32.88
N CYS A 479 -9.10 -21.92 -32.46
CA CYS A 479 -8.84 -20.72 -31.65
C CYS A 479 -8.41 -21.12 -30.23
N ALA A 480 -7.28 -20.58 -29.77
CA ALA A 480 -6.72 -20.79 -28.43
C ALA A 480 -6.71 -19.45 -27.66
N PRO A 481 -7.85 -19.02 -27.12
CA PRO A 481 -7.97 -17.68 -26.54
C PRO A 481 -7.26 -17.56 -25.18
N GLY A 482 -7.01 -18.67 -24.48
CA GLY A 482 -6.61 -18.64 -23.08
C GLY A 482 -7.71 -18.11 -22.14
N LEU A 483 -7.39 -18.02 -20.86
CA LEU A 483 -8.30 -17.47 -19.83
C LEU A 483 -7.93 -16.05 -19.46
N HIS A 484 -8.96 -15.29 -19.07
CA HIS A 484 -8.78 -13.95 -18.52
C HIS A 484 -7.82 -13.97 -17.31
N PRO A 485 -6.90 -13.00 -17.12
CA PRO A 485 -5.95 -13.01 -16.00
C PRO A 485 -6.60 -13.08 -14.62
N ALA A 486 -7.83 -12.56 -14.50
CA ALA A 486 -8.64 -12.63 -13.28
C ALA A 486 -9.53 -13.89 -13.19
N CYS A 487 -9.31 -14.89 -14.05
CA CYS A 487 -10.09 -16.12 -14.13
C CYS A 487 -9.25 -17.34 -13.73
N THR A 488 -9.76 -18.11 -12.75
CA THR A 488 -9.14 -19.35 -12.26
C THR A 488 -10.20 -20.44 -12.14
N PRO A 489 -10.18 -21.48 -13.00
CA PRO A 489 -10.99 -22.67 -12.80
C PRO A 489 -10.39 -23.55 -11.70
N LEU A 490 -11.23 -24.04 -10.79
CA LEU A 490 -10.83 -24.86 -9.65
C LEU A 490 -11.59 -26.19 -9.63
N ALA A 491 -10.84 -27.25 -9.33
CA ALA A 491 -11.37 -28.54 -8.92
C ALA A 491 -10.95 -28.79 -7.48
N LEU A 492 -11.93 -28.98 -6.60
CA LEU A 492 -11.74 -29.07 -5.16
C LEU A 492 -12.28 -30.43 -4.70
N ALA A 493 -11.56 -31.10 -3.80
CA ALA A 493 -11.90 -32.46 -3.36
C ALA A 493 -13.14 -32.49 -2.43
N THR A 494 -13.56 -31.32 -1.94
CA THR A 494 -14.65 -31.15 -0.98
C THR A 494 -15.72 -30.19 -1.48
N SER A 495 -16.88 -30.18 -0.81
CA SER A 495 -18.06 -29.36 -1.16
C SER A 495 -17.90 -27.88 -0.80
N VAL A 496 -16.67 -27.36 -0.86
CA VAL A 496 -16.34 -25.99 -0.41
C VAL A 496 -16.98 -24.90 -1.24
N VAL A 497 -17.30 -25.14 -2.51
CA VAL A 497 -18.03 -24.14 -3.33
C VAL A 497 -19.41 -23.84 -2.70
N ALA A 498 -20.16 -24.88 -2.34
CA ALA A 498 -21.45 -24.73 -1.67
C ALA A 498 -21.29 -24.16 -0.26
N LEU A 499 -20.25 -24.57 0.47
CA LEU A 499 -19.94 -24.03 1.81
C LEU A 499 -19.63 -22.53 1.75
N TRP A 500 -18.82 -22.09 0.78
CA TRP A 500 -18.47 -20.70 0.58
C TRP A 500 -19.71 -19.86 0.25
N GLN A 501 -20.59 -20.37 -0.63
CA GLN A 501 -21.85 -19.73 -0.97
C GLN A 501 -22.79 -19.59 0.24
N ALA A 502 -22.80 -20.56 1.15
CA ALA A 502 -23.58 -20.50 2.39
C ALA A 502 -23.11 -19.38 3.35
N HIS A 503 -21.85 -18.96 3.26
CA HIS A 503 -21.29 -17.85 4.05
C HIS A 503 -21.48 -16.48 3.40
N GLN A 504 -22.04 -16.40 2.19
CA GLN A 504 -22.32 -15.11 1.56
C GLN A 504 -23.59 -14.49 2.15
N PRO A 505 -23.75 -13.15 2.10
CA PRO A 505 -25.00 -12.51 2.50
C PRO A 505 -26.20 -13.07 1.75
N GLY A 506 -27.19 -13.61 2.48
CA GLY A 506 -28.34 -14.29 1.88
C GLY A 506 -28.02 -15.68 1.30
N GLY A 507 -26.95 -16.31 1.78
CA GLY A 507 -26.41 -17.57 1.28
C GLY A 507 -27.37 -18.76 1.34
N ALA A 508 -27.04 -19.78 0.55
CA ALA A 508 -27.74 -21.05 0.51
C ALA A 508 -27.58 -21.84 1.83
N PRO A 509 -28.40 -22.89 2.08
CA PRO A 509 -28.16 -23.79 3.20
C PRO A 509 -26.77 -24.45 3.12
N PHE A 510 -26.18 -24.72 4.29
CA PHE A 510 -24.91 -25.44 4.39
C PHE A 510 -24.99 -26.82 3.71
N PRO A 511 -23.91 -27.27 3.03
CA PRO A 511 -23.87 -28.59 2.43
C PRO A 511 -23.97 -29.70 3.48
N GLN A 512 -24.73 -30.76 3.20
CA GLN A 512 -24.90 -31.90 4.10
C GLN A 512 -23.72 -32.89 4.06
N HIS A 513 -22.98 -32.91 2.96
CA HIS A 513 -21.86 -33.81 2.72
C HIS A 513 -20.65 -33.02 2.24
N MET A 514 -19.59 -32.99 3.05
CA MET A 514 -18.36 -32.26 2.70
C MET A 514 -17.40 -33.06 1.81
N ALA A 515 -17.50 -34.38 1.79
CA ALA A 515 -16.56 -35.27 1.08
C ALA A 515 -16.88 -35.46 -0.42
N ALA A 516 -17.63 -34.55 -1.04
CA ALA A 516 -17.93 -34.59 -2.47
C ALA A 516 -17.10 -33.54 -3.20
N ALA A 517 -16.52 -33.90 -4.35
CA ALA A 517 -15.78 -32.95 -5.16
C ALA A 517 -16.69 -31.82 -5.67
N SER A 518 -16.15 -30.62 -5.77
CA SER A 518 -16.83 -29.47 -6.34
C SER A 518 -15.93 -28.73 -7.32
N TYR A 519 -16.56 -28.13 -8.33
CA TYR A 519 -15.88 -27.40 -9.39
C TYR A 519 -16.46 -25.99 -9.47
N CYS A 520 -15.61 -25.02 -9.74
CA CYS A 520 -16.04 -23.65 -9.96
C CYS A 520 -15.09 -22.90 -10.87
N VAL A 521 -15.55 -21.75 -11.35
CA VAL A 521 -14.69 -20.70 -11.86
C VAL A 521 -14.73 -19.52 -10.91
N VAL A 522 -13.55 -19.06 -10.51
CA VAL A 522 -13.38 -17.75 -9.90
C VAL A 522 -13.08 -16.75 -11.01
N ALA A 523 -13.87 -15.69 -11.12
CA ALA A 523 -13.66 -14.65 -12.11
C ALA A 523 -13.98 -13.27 -11.53
N ARG A 524 -13.46 -12.19 -12.15
CA ARG A 524 -13.81 -10.80 -11.80
C ARG A 524 -14.55 -10.14 -12.97
N PRO A 525 -15.87 -10.37 -13.15
CA PRO A 525 -16.65 -9.63 -14.13
C PRO A 525 -16.70 -8.16 -13.70
N ARG A 526 -15.90 -7.34 -14.38
CA ARG A 526 -15.65 -5.92 -14.07
C ARG A 526 -14.85 -5.73 -12.77
N TRP A 527 -15.53 -5.60 -11.62
CA TRP A 527 -14.91 -5.05 -10.41
C TRP A 527 -14.85 -6.01 -9.22
N LYS A 528 -15.80 -6.94 -9.10
CA LYS A 528 -15.93 -7.82 -7.94
C LYS A 528 -15.65 -9.26 -8.36
N ALA A 529 -14.75 -9.93 -7.63
CA ALA A 529 -14.50 -11.33 -7.82
C ALA A 529 -15.71 -12.16 -7.36
N THR A 530 -16.07 -13.18 -8.13
CA THR A 530 -17.23 -14.04 -7.92
C THR A 530 -16.84 -15.50 -8.09
N VAL A 531 -17.56 -16.39 -7.40
CA VAL A 531 -17.46 -17.84 -7.57
C VAL A 531 -18.71 -18.35 -8.27
N THR A 532 -18.53 -18.96 -9.44
CA THR A 532 -19.61 -19.60 -10.19
C THR A 532 -19.40 -21.12 -10.19
N PRO A 533 -20.31 -21.92 -9.61
CA PRO A 533 -20.22 -23.38 -9.66
C PRO A 533 -20.23 -23.89 -11.10
N LEU A 534 -19.48 -24.95 -11.37
CA LEU A 534 -19.39 -25.58 -12.68
C LEU A 534 -19.70 -27.08 -12.61
N PRO A 535 -20.26 -27.68 -13.68
CA PRO A 535 -20.17 -29.11 -13.91
C PRO A 535 -18.72 -29.55 -14.13
N ALA A 536 -18.41 -30.82 -13.84
CA ALA A 536 -17.07 -31.39 -14.04
C ALA A 536 -16.58 -31.27 -15.51
N ALA A 537 -17.47 -31.50 -16.48
CA ALA A 537 -17.19 -31.34 -17.90
C ALA A 537 -16.83 -29.89 -18.29
N SER A 538 -17.51 -28.90 -17.68
CA SER A 538 -17.21 -27.48 -17.91
C SER A 538 -15.84 -27.09 -17.34
N TYR A 539 -15.47 -27.64 -16.18
CA TYR A 539 -14.11 -27.49 -15.65
C TYR A 539 -13.06 -28.13 -16.56
N ALA A 540 -13.31 -29.34 -17.09
CA ALA A 540 -12.38 -30.02 -17.98
C ALA A 540 -12.06 -29.17 -19.22
N ALA A 541 -13.06 -28.55 -19.83
CA ALA A 541 -12.86 -27.60 -20.93
C ALA A 541 -12.03 -26.37 -20.52
N LEU A 542 -12.38 -25.70 -19.40
CA LEU A 542 -11.63 -24.53 -18.95
C LEU A 542 -10.19 -24.86 -18.55
N ALA A 543 -9.92 -26.06 -18.05
CA ALA A 543 -8.57 -26.53 -17.75
C ALA A 543 -7.72 -26.63 -19.03
N VAL A 544 -8.29 -27.14 -20.13
CA VAL A 544 -7.62 -27.17 -21.44
C VAL A 544 -7.32 -25.76 -21.93
N LEU A 545 -8.29 -24.83 -21.84
CA LEU A 545 -8.08 -23.43 -22.26
C LEU A 545 -7.03 -22.71 -21.39
N ARG A 546 -7.02 -22.95 -20.07
CA ARG A 546 -6.00 -22.43 -19.15
C ARG A 546 -4.59 -22.85 -19.58
N ASP A 547 -4.46 -24.10 -20.02
CA ASP A 547 -3.18 -24.71 -20.37
C ASP A 547 -2.80 -24.43 -21.85
N GLY A 548 -3.50 -23.50 -22.51
CA GLY A 548 -3.19 -23.01 -23.86
C GLY A 548 -3.80 -23.82 -25.01
N GLY A 549 -4.75 -24.71 -24.71
CA GLY A 549 -5.48 -25.48 -25.72
C GLY A 549 -6.49 -24.66 -26.52
N THR A 550 -6.99 -25.26 -27.60
CA THR A 550 -8.01 -24.65 -28.46
C THR A 550 -9.43 -24.91 -27.94
N PHE A 551 -10.43 -24.21 -28.48
CA PHE A 551 -11.84 -24.53 -28.19
C PHE A 551 -12.19 -25.95 -28.61
N GLY A 552 -11.68 -26.46 -29.74
CA GLY A 552 -11.92 -27.85 -30.17
C GLY A 552 -11.47 -28.85 -29.11
N ALA A 553 -10.21 -28.76 -28.67
CA ALA A 553 -9.67 -29.63 -27.63
C ALA A 553 -10.40 -29.47 -26.28
N ALA A 554 -10.87 -28.26 -25.96
CA ALA A 554 -11.66 -28.01 -24.76
C ALA A 554 -13.03 -28.68 -24.83
N LEU A 555 -13.69 -28.67 -25.99
CA LEU A 555 -14.96 -29.36 -26.20
C LEU A 555 -14.80 -30.87 -26.15
N ASP A 556 -13.75 -31.43 -26.77
CA ASP A 556 -13.43 -32.85 -26.69
C ASP A 556 -13.30 -33.29 -25.22
N ALA A 557 -12.54 -32.54 -24.41
CA ALA A 557 -12.38 -32.82 -22.98
C ALA A 557 -13.69 -32.71 -22.18
N ALA A 558 -14.61 -31.82 -22.56
CA ALA A 558 -15.92 -31.73 -21.92
C ALA A 558 -16.83 -32.91 -22.29
N PHE A 559 -16.89 -33.27 -23.58
CA PHE A 559 -17.71 -34.41 -24.05
C PHE A 559 -17.16 -35.75 -23.54
N ASP A 560 -15.84 -35.91 -23.42
CA ASP A 560 -15.23 -37.08 -22.79
C ASP A 560 -15.65 -37.25 -21.32
N ALA A 561 -15.97 -36.15 -20.63
CA ALA A 561 -16.44 -36.15 -19.25
C ALA A 561 -17.96 -36.28 -19.12
N ASP A 562 -18.73 -35.79 -20.10
CA ASP A 562 -20.19 -35.83 -20.14
C ASP A 562 -20.69 -35.77 -21.59
N ASP A 563 -21.21 -36.90 -22.10
CA ASP A 563 -21.75 -37.00 -23.48
C ASP A 563 -22.92 -36.02 -23.73
N ASP A 564 -23.64 -35.61 -22.68
CA ASP A 564 -24.79 -34.69 -22.75
C ASP A 564 -24.40 -33.22 -22.47
N PHE A 565 -23.11 -32.87 -22.57
CA PHE A 565 -22.60 -31.54 -22.25
C PHE A 565 -23.33 -30.40 -23.01
N ASP A 566 -23.98 -29.50 -22.27
CA ASP A 566 -24.63 -28.30 -22.81
C ASP A 566 -23.60 -27.21 -23.15
N MET A 567 -22.96 -27.35 -24.31
CA MET A 567 -21.98 -26.40 -24.83
C MET A 567 -22.50 -24.97 -24.86
N ALA A 568 -23.74 -24.75 -25.32
CA ALA A 568 -24.29 -23.41 -25.52
C ALA A 568 -24.51 -22.70 -24.18
N GLY A 569 -25.11 -23.40 -23.21
CA GLY A 569 -25.31 -22.88 -21.86
C GLY A 569 -23.99 -22.61 -21.13
N GLN A 570 -23.00 -23.49 -21.28
CA GLN A 570 -21.70 -23.32 -20.63
C GLN A 570 -20.87 -22.19 -21.25
N LEU A 571 -20.90 -22.05 -22.58
CA LEU A 571 -20.25 -20.92 -23.24
C LEU A 571 -20.85 -19.58 -22.81
N GLN A 572 -22.18 -19.50 -22.68
CA GLN A 572 -22.83 -18.31 -22.14
C GLN A 572 -22.39 -18.02 -20.69
N CYS A 573 -22.30 -19.05 -19.85
CA CYS A 573 -21.81 -18.92 -18.48
C CYS A 573 -20.37 -18.36 -18.42
N TRP A 574 -19.48 -18.85 -19.29
CA TRP A 574 -18.10 -18.37 -19.37
C TRP A 574 -18.01 -16.91 -19.84
N LEU A 575 -18.86 -16.52 -20.79
CA LEU A 575 -18.95 -15.13 -21.26
C LEU A 575 -19.49 -14.19 -20.18
N ASP A 576 -20.55 -14.59 -19.48
CA ASP A 576 -21.14 -13.79 -18.39
C ASP A 576 -20.15 -13.61 -17.23
N ALA A 577 -19.32 -14.62 -16.97
CA ALA A 577 -18.23 -14.55 -15.99
C ALA A 577 -17.03 -13.72 -16.47
N GLY A 578 -16.92 -13.42 -17.78
CA GLY A 578 -15.72 -12.83 -18.38
C GLY A 578 -14.49 -13.74 -18.27
N ALA A 579 -14.70 -15.06 -18.35
CA ALA A 579 -13.67 -16.06 -18.09
C ALA A 579 -12.64 -16.19 -19.22
N ILE A 580 -13.03 -15.87 -20.46
CA ILE A 580 -12.22 -16.09 -21.66
C ILE A 580 -11.63 -14.75 -22.11
N ASN A 581 -10.33 -14.76 -22.45
CA ASN A 581 -9.67 -13.60 -23.02
C ASN A 581 -10.22 -13.26 -24.41
N ASP A 582 -10.19 -11.98 -24.76
CA ASP A 582 -10.35 -11.62 -26.17
C ASP A 582 -9.10 -12.04 -26.98
N TRP A 583 -9.32 -12.61 -28.16
CA TRP A 583 -8.28 -13.06 -29.09
C TRP A 583 -8.10 -12.11 -30.27
N MET A 584 -8.93 -11.06 -30.40
CA MET A 584 -8.88 -10.13 -31.52
C MET A 584 -7.75 -9.09 -31.43
N HIS A 585 -6.96 -9.08 -30.35
CA HIS A 585 -5.96 -8.05 -30.06
C HIS A 585 -4.50 -8.55 -30.11
N ASP A 586 -4.26 -9.77 -30.61
CA ASP A 586 -2.93 -10.36 -30.81
C ASP A 586 -2.37 -10.17 -32.25
N GLU A 587 -2.73 -9.06 -32.93
CA GLU A 587 -2.10 -8.62 -34.20
C GLU A 587 -1.23 -7.36 -34.06
#